data_AF-A0A380EFT4-F1
#
_entry.id   AF-A0A380EFT4-F1
#
_cell.length_a   1.000
_cell.length_b   1.000
_cell.length_c   1.000
_cell.angle_alpha   90.00
_cell.angle_beta   90.00
_cell.angle_gamma   90.00
#
_symmetry.space_group_name_H-M   'P 1'
#
loop_
_entity.id
_entity.type
_entity.pdbx_description
1 polymer ?
#
loop_
_entity_poly.entity_id
_entity_poly.type
_entity_poly.pdbx_seq_one_letter_code
_entity_poly.pdbx_strand_id
1 'polypeptide(L)' 'MLIIKKIANLVGILTNRDLRFIEDFSIKIVDVMTQENLITAPVNTTLEEAEKFSKT' A
#
# COMPACT_ATOMS: atom_id res chain seq x y z
N MET A 1 -3.97 5.54 -4.21
CA MET A 1 -3.34 4.36 -3.57
C MET A 1 -2.98 3.40 -4.69
N LEU A 2 -1.69 3.23 -4.95
CA LEU A 2 -1.15 2.28 -5.90
C LEU A 2 -0.81 0.99 -5.14
N ILE A 3 -1.35 -0.12 -5.63
CA ILE A 3 -1.08 -1.46 -5.11
C ILE A 3 0.04 -2.04 -5.96
N ILE A 4 1.18 -2.38 -5.35
CA ILE A 4 2.35 -2.88 -6.06
C ILE A 4 2.40 -4.39 -5.91
N LYS A 5 2.27 -5.09 -7.04
CA LYS A 5 2.32 -6.55 -7.11
C LYS A 5 3.58 -6.99 -7.85
N LYS A 6 4.31 -7.95 -7.28
CA LYS A 6 5.30 -8.77 -7.99
C LYS A 6 4.67 -10.14 -8.16
N ILE A 7 4.68 -10.71 -9.37
CA ILE A 7 4.13 -12.01 -9.77
C ILE A 7 3.46 -12.79 -8.60
N ALA A 8 2.13 -12.71 -8.55
CA ALA A 8 1.24 -13.35 -7.56
C ALA A 8 1.37 -12.91 -6.07
N ASN A 9 2.19 -11.91 -5.73
CA ASN A 9 2.39 -11.43 -4.36
C ASN A 9 2.20 -9.90 -4.23
N LEU A 10 1.50 -9.47 -3.18
CA LEU A 10 1.50 -8.07 -2.75
C LEU A 10 2.83 -7.79 -2.06
N VAL A 11 3.63 -6.88 -2.61
CA VAL A 11 4.98 -6.57 -2.08
C VAL A 11 5.07 -5.19 -1.44
N GLY A 12 4.07 -4.34 -1.65
CA GLY A 12 4.06 -3.00 -1.10
C GLY A 12 2.85 -2.18 -1.52
N ILE A 13 2.71 -1.03 -0.85
CA ILE A 13 1.70 -0.03 -1.17
C ILE A 13 2.37 1.34 -1.28
N LEU A 14 1.87 2.16 -2.20
CA LEU A 14 2.27 3.56 -2.33
C LEU A 14 1.01 4.42 -2.36
N THR A 15 0.96 5.43 -1.51
CA THR A 15 -0.20 6.32 -1.39
C THR A 15 0.08 7.67 -2.05
N ASN A 16 -0.98 8.46 -2.28
CA ASN A 16 -0.80 9.83 -2.79
C ASN A 16 -0.08 10.74 -1.77
N ARG A 17 0.01 10.33 -0.50
CA ARG A 17 0.78 11.03 0.52
C ARG A 17 2.28 10.83 0.28
N ASP A 18 2.69 9.61 -0.05
CA ASP A 18 4.10 9.28 -0.30
C ASP A 18 4.59 9.98 -1.58
N LEU A 19 3.76 9.98 -2.63
CA LEU A 19 4.06 10.66 -3.90
C LEU A 19 4.16 12.19 -3.79
N ARG A 20 3.51 12.81 -2.79
CA ARG A 20 3.52 14.27 -2.65
C ARG A 20 4.92 14.83 -2.39
N PHE A 21 5.82 14.02 -1.83
CA PHE A 21 7.17 14.42 -1.44
C PHE A 21 8.26 13.87 -2.37
N ILE A 22 7.88 13.17 -3.44
CA ILE A 22 8.81 12.62 -4.42
C ILE A 22 8.92 13.60 -5.59
N GLU A 23 10.05 14.29 -5.68
CA GLU A 23 10.38 15.18 -6.79
C GLU A 23 11.17 14.46 -7.90
N ASP A 24 11.91 13.41 -7.53
CA ASP A 24 12.70 12.59 -8.45
C ASP A 24 11.99 11.25 -8.76
N PHE A 25 11.44 11.16 -9.97
CA PHE A 25 10.76 9.97 -10.47
C PHE A 25 11.70 8.88 -11.01
N SER A 26 13.02 9.09 -10.98
CA SER A 26 14.01 8.07 -11.35
C SER A 26 14.25 7.05 -10.24
N ILE A 27 13.83 7.35 -9.01
CA ILE A 27 13.93 6.47 -7.85
C ILE A 27 13.06 5.23 -8.07
N LYS A 28 13.59 4.05 -7.69
CA LYS A 28 12.83 2.81 -7.83
C LYS A 28 11.67 2.81 -6.84
N ILE A 29 10.50 2.39 -7.32
CA ILE A 29 9.28 2.25 -6.51
C ILE A 29 9.51 1.39 -5.26
N VAL A 30 10.38 0.39 -5.34
CA VAL A 30 10.66 -0.52 -4.21
C VAL A 30 11.34 0.19 -3.03
N ASP A 31 12.03 1.30 -3.28
CA ASP A 31 12.80 2.03 -2.27
C ASP A 31 11.92 3.05 -1.51
N VAL A 32 10.75 3.40 -2.06
CA VAL A 32 9.84 4.43 -1.52
C VAL A 32 8.47 3.89 -1.12
N MET A 33 8.19 2.61 -1.41
CA MET A 33 6.92 1.99 -1.02
C MET A 33 6.95 1.51 0.44
N THR A 34 5.79 1.49 1.08
CA THR A 34 5.65 0.79 2.37
C THR A 34 5.59 -0.71 2.10
N GLN A 35 6.51 -1.47 2.69
CA GLN A 35 6.62 -2.94 2.53
C GLN A 35 6.28 -3.70 3.81
N GLU A 36 6.50 -3.08 4.97
CA GLU A 36 6.32 -3.71 6.28
C GLU A 36 4.98 -3.31 6.91
N ASN A 37 4.49 -4.14 7.83
CA ASN A 37 3.25 -3.90 8.59
C ASN A 37 2.03 -3.55 7.73
N LEU A 38 1.97 -4.11 6.51
CA LEU A 38 0.83 -3.95 5.63
C LEU A 38 -0.40 -4.63 6.25
N ILE A 39 -1.41 -3.84 6.56
CA ILE A 39 -2.69 -4.35 7.00
C ILE A 39 -3.44 -4.86 5.76
N THR A 40 -3.62 -6.19 5.69
CA THR A 40 -4.34 -6.86 4.59
C THR A 40 -5.65 -7.44 5.09
N ALA A 41 -6.67 -7.48 4.23
CA ALA A 41 -7.95 -8.11 4.54
C ALA A 41 -8.32 -9.13 3.45
N PRO A 42 -9.05 -10.21 3.79
CA PRO A 42 -9.47 -11.23 2.83
C PRO A 42 -10.46 -10.67 1.79
N VAL A 43 -10.60 -11.41 0.68
CA VAL A 43 -11.67 -11.14 -0.30
C VAL A 43 -13.03 -11.26 0.38
N ASN A 44 -13.96 -10.35 0.04
CA ASN A 44 -15.28 -10.19 0.68
C ASN A 44 -15.29 -9.53 2.07
N THR A 45 -14.21 -8.86 2.50
CA THR A 45 -14.27 -8.00 3.69
C THR A 45 -15.27 -6.86 3.46
N THR A 46 -16.21 -6.70 4.39
CA THR A 46 -17.23 -5.64 4.35
C THR A 46 -16.65 -4.27 4.70
N LEU A 47 -17.36 -3.20 4.39
CA LEU A 47 -16.91 -1.84 4.70
C LEU A 47 -16.77 -1.60 6.22
N GLU A 48 -17.70 -2.13 7.03
CA GLU A 48 -17.64 -2.03 8.49
C GLU A 48 -16.44 -2.78 9.09
N GLU A 49 -16.10 -3.95 8.52
CA GLU A 49 -14.90 -4.70 8.92
C GLU A 49 -13.63 -3.96 8.50
N ALA A 50 -13.59 -3.43 7.27
CA ALA A 50 -12.50 -2.61 6.76
C ALA A 50 -12.21 -1.38 7.65
N GLU A 51 -13.25 -0.72 8.15
CA GLU A 51 -13.11 0.44 9.02
C GLU A 51 -12.42 0.12 10.36
N LYS A 52 -12.65 -1.08 10.90
CA LYS A 52 -11.99 -1.52 12.16
C LYS A 52 -10.49 -1.71 11.97
N PHE A 53 -10.07 -2.23 10.82
CA PHE A 53 -8.65 -2.40 10.49
C PHE A 53 -7.91 -1.06 10.38
N SER A 54 -8.57 0.00 9.90
CA SER A 54 -7.95 1.32 9.71
C SER A 54 -7.83 2.15 11.00
N LYS A 55 -8.46 1.73 12.10
CA LYS A 55 -8.54 2.47 13.38
C LYS A 55 -7.59 1.95 14.46
N THR A 56 -6.80 0.92 14.16
CA THR A 56 -5.81 0.32 15.07
C THR A 56 -4.42 0.78 14.67
#